data_AF-A0A1F6TLU7-F1
#
_entry.id   AF-A0A1F6TLU7-F1
#
_cell.length_a   1.000
_cell.length_b   1.000
_cell.length_c   1.000
_cell.angle_alpha   90.00
_cell.angle_beta   90.00
_cell.angle_gamma   90.00
#
_symmetry.space_group_name_H-M   'P 1'
#
loop_
_entity.id
_entity.type
_entity.pdbx_description
1 polymer ?
#
loop_
_entity_poly.entity_id
_entity_poly.type
_entity_poly.pdbx_seq_one_letter_code
_entity_poly.pdbx_strand_id
1 'polypeptide(L)'
;MKTKYVLLPIFVLLVVLGFAYFINFNQKEKNNMPNNLSSQQSIIEGLGFKKLTDLNNFEDVGQQEAVKAFITELQNIKENPEEFFIQFGNNVAISEITAQLVYQDSFKTENLYTIGNPSGKDRNATYNLDTKKVTFLLWK
;
A
#
# COMPACT_ATOMS: atom_id res chain seq x y z
N MET A 1 13.47 -59.63 29.10
CA MET A 1 13.49 -58.15 29.18
C MET A 1 14.23 -57.55 27.96
N LYS A 2 13.55 -57.25 26.84
CA LYS A 2 14.20 -56.56 25.68
C LYS A 2 13.28 -55.61 24.89
N THR A 3 12.11 -55.23 25.42
CA THR A 3 11.13 -54.43 24.67
C THR A 3 11.28 -52.92 24.86
N LYS A 4 12.13 -52.47 25.80
CA LYS A 4 12.28 -51.03 26.14
C LYS A 4 13.17 -50.23 25.20
N TYR A 5 13.91 -50.88 24.28
CA TYR A 5 14.87 -50.21 23.39
C TYR A 5 14.39 -49.99 21.95
N VAL A 6 13.18 -50.44 21.60
CA VAL A 6 12.63 -50.31 20.23
C VAL A 6 11.80 -49.03 20.07
N LEU A 7 11.21 -48.50 21.14
CA LEU A 7 10.38 -47.30 21.09
C LEU A 7 11.18 -46.00 20.96
N LEU A 8 12.40 -45.95 21.51
CA LEU A 8 13.26 -44.77 21.46
C LEU A 8 13.66 -44.36 20.02
N PRO A 9 14.15 -45.26 19.14
CA PRO A 9 14.50 -44.87 17.78
C PRO A 9 13.28 -44.45 16.94
N ILE A 10 12.11 -45.04 17.18
CA ILE A 10 10.86 -44.66 16.50
C ILE A 10 10.44 -43.24 16.90
N PHE A 11 10.54 -42.90 18.19
CA PHE A 11 10.22 -41.56 18.67
C PHE A 11 11.16 -40.51 18.09
N VAL A 12 12.47 -40.79 18.04
CA VAL A 12 13.46 -39.88 17.43
C VAL A 12 13.17 -39.69 15.94
N LEU A 13 12.82 -40.76 15.21
CA LEU A 13 12.46 -40.67 13.79
C LEU A 13 11.24 -39.75 13.56
N LEU A 14 10.21 -39.87 14.40
CA LEU A 14 9.01 -39.03 14.31
C LEU A 14 9.30 -37.55 14.59
N VAL A 15 10.17 -37.26 15.55
CA VAL A 15 10.57 -35.87 15.86
C VAL A 15 11.34 -35.26 14.69
N VAL A 16 12.26 -36.01 14.07
CA VAL A 16 13.03 -35.54 12.89
C VAL A 16 12.12 -35.30 11.70
N LEU A 17 11.17 -36.20 11.42
CA LEU A 17 10.19 -36.03 10.35
C LEU A 17 9.26 -34.84 10.60
N GLY A 18 8.79 -34.66 11.84
CA GLY A 18 7.98 -33.50 12.22
C GLY A 18 8.73 -32.18 12.05
N PHE A 19 10.01 -32.13 12.43
CA PHE A 19 10.85 -30.95 12.28
C PHE A 19 11.14 -30.62 10.82
N ALA A 20 11.43 -31.64 10.00
CA ALA A 20 11.62 -31.47 8.56
C ALA A 20 10.33 -30.99 7.86
N TYR A 21 9.17 -31.52 8.27
CA TYR A 21 7.88 -31.04 7.78
C TYR A 21 7.62 -29.58 8.18
N PHE A 22 7.89 -29.21 9.44
CA PHE A 22 7.72 -27.84 9.92
C PHE A 22 8.62 -26.82 9.17
N ILE A 23 9.88 -27.18 8.91
CA ILE A 23 10.79 -26.33 8.13
C ILE A 23 10.28 -26.18 6.69
N ASN A 24 9.88 -27.27 6.02
CA ASN A 24 9.34 -27.23 4.67
C ASN A 24 8.02 -26.45 4.58
N PHE A 25 7.14 -26.57 5.60
CA PHE A 25 5.88 -25.83 5.66
C PHE A 25 6.12 -24.32 5.74
N ASN A 26 7.04 -23.88 6.61
CA ASN A 26 7.39 -22.46 6.74
C ASN A 26 8.12 -21.91 5.50
N GLN A 27 8.94 -22.73 4.83
CA GLN A 27 9.53 -22.33 3.54
C GLN A 27 8.46 -22.23 2.45
N LYS A 28 7.47 -23.13 2.44
CA LYS A 28 6.37 -23.08 1.48
C LYS A 28 5.48 -21.85 1.69
N GLU A 29 5.24 -21.40 2.92
CA GLU A 29 4.59 -20.11 3.18
C GLU A 29 5.43 -18.92 2.69
N LYS A 30 6.74 -18.91 2.95
CA LYS A 30 7.63 -17.83 2.48
C LYS A 30 7.78 -17.78 0.96
N ASN A 31 7.77 -18.93 0.29
CA ASN A 31 7.87 -19.04 -1.18
C ASN A 31 6.52 -18.87 -1.89
N ASN A 32 5.40 -18.99 -1.16
CA ASN A 32 4.05 -18.76 -1.68
C ASN A 32 3.45 -17.42 -1.24
N MET A 33 4.14 -16.62 -0.43
CA MET A 33 3.84 -15.20 -0.34
C MET A 33 4.08 -14.63 -1.73
N PRO A 34 3.03 -14.18 -2.43
CA PRO A 34 3.21 -13.75 -3.79
C PRO A 34 4.15 -12.55 -3.76
N ASN A 35 5.00 -12.46 -4.79
CA ASN A 35 5.86 -11.34 -5.16
C ASN A 35 5.04 -10.04 -5.45
N ASN A 36 3.82 -9.96 -4.92
CA ASN A 36 2.72 -9.09 -5.26
C ASN A 36 2.97 -7.68 -4.75
N LEU A 37 3.58 -7.52 -3.57
CA LEU A 37 3.81 -6.18 -3.01
C LEU A 37 4.85 -5.39 -3.85
N SER A 38 5.96 -6.04 -4.22
CA SER A 38 6.99 -5.41 -5.05
C SER A 38 6.51 -5.19 -6.49
N SER A 39 5.75 -6.14 -7.05
CA SER A 39 5.16 -5.98 -8.39
C SER A 39 4.06 -4.92 -8.41
N GLN A 40 3.22 -4.84 -7.37
CA GLN A 40 2.14 -3.87 -7.27
C GLN A 40 2.70 -2.46 -7.06
N GLN A 41 3.73 -2.31 -6.22
CA GLN A 41 4.41 -1.03 -6.06
C GLN A 41 5.10 -0.57 -7.36
N SER A 42 5.73 -1.49 -8.09
CA SER A 42 6.29 -1.19 -9.42
C SER A 42 5.23 -0.78 -10.45
N ILE A 43 4.03 -1.38 -10.41
CA ILE A 43 2.91 -0.99 -11.27
C ILE A 43 2.41 0.41 -10.91
N ILE A 44 2.21 0.68 -9.62
CA ILE A 44 1.74 1.98 -9.11
C ILE A 44 2.72 3.10 -9.52
N GLU A 45 4.01 2.88 -9.32
CA GLU A 45 5.07 3.81 -9.75
C GLU A 45 5.10 3.96 -11.27
N GLY A 46 4.93 2.87 -12.02
CA GLY A 46 4.81 2.89 -13.49
C GLY A 46 3.60 3.67 -14.01
N LEU A 47 2.54 3.78 -13.22
CA LEU A 47 1.37 4.62 -13.50
C LEU A 47 1.56 6.10 -13.09
N GLY A 48 2.72 6.44 -12.52
CA GLY A 48 3.07 7.80 -12.10
C GLY A 48 2.53 8.20 -10.73
N PHE A 49 2.04 7.25 -9.94
CA PHE A 49 1.61 7.48 -8.56
C PHE A 49 2.78 7.32 -7.60
N LYS A 50 2.83 8.17 -6.58
CA LYS A 50 3.83 8.13 -5.51
C LYS A 50 3.16 7.92 -4.17
N LYS A 51 3.86 7.34 -3.20
CA LYS A 51 3.31 7.18 -1.84
C LYS A 51 3.07 8.56 -1.22
N LEU A 52 1.86 8.82 -0.70
CA LEU A 52 1.52 10.14 -0.16
C LEU A 52 2.43 10.54 1.01
N THR A 53 2.79 9.57 1.86
CA THR A 53 3.61 9.81 3.06
C THR A 53 5.11 9.88 2.81
N ASP A 54 5.58 9.55 1.61
CA ASP A 54 7.00 9.65 1.25
C ASP A 54 7.31 11.04 0.72
N LEU A 55 7.52 11.99 1.64
CA LEU A 55 7.75 13.40 1.33
C LEU A 55 8.99 13.66 0.46
N ASN A 56 9.95 12.73 0.45
CA ASN A 56 11.18 12.87 -0.35
C ASN A 56 10.91 12.78 -1.86
N ASN A 57 9.75 12.26 -2.24
CA ASN A 57 9.33 12.13 -3.64
C ASN A 57 8.85 13.43 -4.29
N PHE A 58 8.79 14.53 -3.53
CA PHE A 58 8.25 15.82 -3.96
C PHE A 58 9.33 16.89 -3.81
N GLU A 59 9.98 17.28 -4.90
CA GLU A 59 11.05 18.28 -4.88
C GLU A 59 10.50 19.72 -4.85
N ASP A 60 9.31 19.93 -5.40
CA ASP A 60 8.66 21.24 -5.41
C ASP A 60 8.11 21.60 -4.03
N VAL A 61 8.45 22.80 -3.56
CA VAL A 61 8.04 23.30 -2.23
C VAL A 61 6.52 23.40 -2.13
N GLY A 62 5.84 23.83 -3.20
CA GLY A 62 4.38 23.90 -3.24
C GLY A 62 3.74 22.52 -3.13
N GLN A 63 4.28 21.52 -3.84
CA GLN A 63 3.82 20.13 -3.74
C GLN A 63 4.03 19.56 -2.33
N GLN A 64 5.17 19.81 -1.69
CA GLN A 64 5.39 19.35 -0.31
C GLN A 64 4.39 19.99 0.67
N GLU A 65 4.11 21.29 0.49
CA GLU A 65 3.11 22.00 1.30
C GLU A 65 1.71 21.41 1.10
N ALA A 66 1.31 21.19 -0.16
CA ALA A 66 0.04 20.57 -0.52
C ALA A 66 -0.10 19.16 0.07
N VAL A 67 0.94 18.32 -0.05
CA VAL A 67 0.94 16.95 0.50
C VAL A 67 0.74 16.96 2.01
N LYS A 68 1.45 17.82 2.75
CA LYS A 68 1.28 17.96 4.21
C LYS A 68 -0.14 18.39 4.57
N ALA A 69 -0.72 19.31 3.81
CA ALA A 69 -2.11 19.74 4.00
C ALA A 69 -3.09 18.61 3.71
N PHE A 70 -2.91 17.84 2.64
CA PHE A 70 -3.73 16.67 2.32
C PHE A 70 -3.64 15.59 3.41
N ILE A 71 -2.45 15.29 3.92
CA ILE A 71 -2.24 14.35 5.03
C ILE A 71 -3.03 14.80 6.27
N THR A 72 -2.94 16.08 6.61
CA THR A 72 -3.65 16.65 7.78
C THR A 72 -5.16 16.53 7.60
N GLU A 73 -5.67 16.84 6.40
CA GLU A 73 -7.11 16.75 6.14
C GLU A 73 -7.62 15.31 6.15
N LEU A 74 -6.85 14.34 5.63
CA LEU A 74 -7.17 12.91 5.73
C LEU A 74 -7.24 12.45 7.20
N GLN A 75 -6.31 12.89 8.03
CA GLN A 75 -6.32 12.59 9.46
C GLN A 75 -7.54 13.23 10.16
N ASN A 76 -7.92 14.46 9.80
CA ASN A 76 -9.09 15.13 10.34
C ASN A 76 -10.39 14.35 10.08
N ILE A 77 -10.50 13.73 8.90
CA ILE A 77 -11.64 12.88 8.52
C ILE A 77 -11.47 11.41 8.92
N LYS A 78 -10.45 11.09 9.74
CA LYS A 78 -10.16 9.75 10.29
C LYS A 78 -9.79 8.70 9.25
N GLU A 79 -9.18 9.11 8.15
CA GLU A 79 -8.56 8.21 7.17
C GLU A 79 -7.05 8.09 7.41
N ASN A 80 -6.48 6.92 7.10
CA ASN A 80 -5.04 6.68 7.26
C ASN A 80 -4.29 7.16 6.00
N PRO A 81 -3.44 8.20 6.09
CA PRO A 81 -2.70 8.70 4.93
C PRO A 81 -1.73 7.69 4.32
N GLU A 82 -1.27 6.69 5.09
CA GLU A 82 -0.40 5.62 4.58
C GLU A 82 -1.11 4.71 3.59
N GLU A 83 -2.44 4.74 3.50
CA GLU A 83 -3.19 3.92 2.54
C GLU A 83 -3.37 4.62 1.18
N PHE A 84 -2.88 5.86 1.05
CA PHE A 84 -3.08 6.67 -0.15
C PHE A 84 -1.79 6.84 -0.97
N PHE A 85 -2.00 6.91 -2.27
CA PHE A 85 -1.03 7.29 -3.28
C PHE A 85 -1.49 8.57 -3.96
N ILE A 86 -0.56 9.35 -4.49
CA ILE A 86 -0.82 10.66 -5.08
C ILE A 86 -0.23 10.76 -6.48
N GLN A 87 -1.00 11.36 -7.39
CA GLN A 87 -0.51 11.83 -8.68
C GLN A 87 -0.95 13.28 -8.85
N PHE A 88 0.01 14.18 -9.10
CA PHE A 88 -0.31 15.58 -9.38
C PHE A 88 -0.89 15.75 -10.78
N GLY A 89 -1.92 16.58 -10.90
CA GLY A 89 -2.47 16.98 -12.17
C GLY A 89 -1.60 18.03 -12.86
N ASN A 90 -1.92 18.31 -14.13
CA ASN A 90 -1.39 19.48 -14.80
C ASN A 90 -2.06 20.72 -14.18
N ASN A 91 -1.32 21.46 -13.35
CA ASN A 91 -1.84 22.66 -12.70
C ASN A 91 -2.14 23.72 -13.77
N VAL A 92 -3.42 23.89 -14.11
CA VAL A 92 -3.88 24.89 -15.09
C VAL A 92 -4.07 26.26 -14.42
N ALA A 93 -4.29 26.28 -13.11
CA ALA A 93 -4.48 27.50 -12.32
C ALA A 93 -3.22 27.85 -11.52
N ILE A 94 -2.84 29.13 -11.53
CA ILE A 94 -1.59 29.62 -10.91
C ILE A 94 -1.65 29.53 -9.38
N SER A 95 -2.85 29.59 -8.79
CA SER A 95 -3.07 29.61 -7.33
C SER A 95 -3.54 28.27 -6.74
N GLU A 96 -3.60 27.21 -7.52
CA GLU A 96 -4.10 25.91 -7.06
C GLU A 96 -3.20 24.75 -7.49
N ILE A 97 -2.99 23.82 -6.56
CA ILE A 97 -2.36 22.54 -6.83
C ILE A 97 -3.45 21.48 -6.82
N THR A 98 -3.56 20.75 -7.92
CA THR A 98 -4.53 19.65 -8.07
C THR A 98 -3.82 18.31 -8.08
N ALA A 99 -4.44 17.31 -7.46
CA ALA A 99 -3.92 15.96 -7.40
C ALA A 99 -5.05 14.92 -7.33
N GLN A 100 -4.72 13.70 -7.74
CA GLN A 100 -5.54 12.52 -7.50
C GLN A 100 -4.94 11.77 -6.32
N LEU A 101 -5.77 11.51 -5.30
CA LEU A 101 -5.47 10.63 -4.19
C LEU A 101 -6.16 9.30 -4.42
N VAL A 102 -5.40 8.24 -4.61
CA VAL A 102 -5.90 6.90 -4.90
C VAL A 102 -5.60 5.99 -3.72
N TYR A 103 -6.64 5.33 -3.23
CA TYR A 103 -6.54 4.39 -2.12
C TYR A 103 -5.88 3.09 -2.58
N GLN A 104 -5.07 2.47 -1.73
CA GLN A 104 -4.28 1.28 -2.08
C GLN A 104 -5.12 0.14 -2.67
N ASP A 105 -6.38 -0.01 -2.23
CA ASP A 105 -7.26 -1.07 -2.73
C ASP A 105 -7.69 -0.87 -4.18
N SER A 106 -7.65 0.35 -4.71
CA SER A 106 -7.93 0.61 -6.13
C SER A 106 -6.87 0.00 -7.05
N PHE A 107 -5.68 -0.30 -6.53
CA PHE A 107 -4.61 -0.98 -7.27
C PHE A 107 -4.65 -2.51 -7.14
N LYS A 108 -5.65 -3.09 -6.44
CA LYS A 108 -5.82 -4.55 -6.40
C LYS A 108 -6.19 -5.07 -7.78
N THR A 109 -5.76 -6.28 -8.13
CA THR A 109 -5.95 -6.86 -9.46
C THR A 109 -7.41 -6.88 -9.90
N GLU A 110 -8.34 -7.14 -8.97
CA GLU A 110 -9.79 -7.10 -9.22
C GLU A 110 -10.33 -5.70 -9.56
N ASN A 111 -9.60 -4.64 -9.22
CA ASN A 111 -10.02 -3.25 -9.37
C ASN A 111 -9.29 -2.50 -10.50
N LEU A 112 -8.17 -3.03 -11.01
CA LEU A 112 -7.35 -2.36 -12.04
C LEU A 112 -8.09 -1.98 -13.33
N TYR A 113 -9.15 -2.71 -13.67
CA TYR A 113 -9.96 -2.48 -14.88
C TYR A 113 -11.34 -1.90 -14.57
N THR A 114 -11.61 -1.59 -13.31
CA THR A 114 -12.87 -0.98 -12.87
C THR A 114 -12.81 0.52 -13.14
N ILE A 115 -13.82 1.03 -13.84
CA ILE A 115 -13.95 2.48 -14.08
C ILE A 115 -14.49 3.14 -12.82
N GLY A 116 -13.89 4.28 -12.45
CA GLY A 116 -14.34 5.14 -11.37
C GLY A 116 -13.59 4.89 -10.06
N ASN A 117 -14.30 4.97 -8.94
CA ASN A 117 -13.73 4.88 -7.59
C ASN A 117 -14.03 3.51 -6.93
N PRO A 118 -13.33 2.42 -7.31
CA PRO A 118 -13.62 1.08 -6.84
C PRO A 118 -13.40 0.91 -5.33
N SER A 119 -12.53 1.72 -4.73
CA SER A 119 -12.31 1.73 -3.27
C SER A 119 -13.41 2.47 -2.49
N GLY A 120 -14.19 3.32 -3.17
CA GLY A 120 -15.08 4.30 -2.54
C GLY A 120 -14.36 5.42 -1.80
N LYS A 121 -13.02 5.47 -1.86
CA LYS A 121 -12.16 6.38 -1.10
C LYS A 121 -11.26 7.25 -1.97
N ASP A 122 -11.19 7.00 -3.28
CA ASP A 122 -10.38 7.81 -4.19
C ASP A 122 -10.94 9.24 -4.29
N ARG A 123 -10.03 10.22 -4.40
CA ARG A 123 -10.37 11.65 -4.34
C ARG A 123 -9.63 12.46 -5.37
N ASN A 124 -10.31 13.44 -5.94
CA ASN A 124 -9.66 14.63 -6.45
C ASN A 124 -9.40 15.57 -5.27
N ALA A 125 -8.14 15.98 -5.12
CA ALA A 125 -7.68 16.89 -4.08
C ALA A 125 -7.22 18.20 -4.71
N THR A 126 -7.70 19.31 -4.14
CA THR A 126 -7.26 20.66 -4.52
C THR A 126 -6.71 21.35 -3.30
N TYR A 127 -5.54 21.97 -3.46
CA TYR A 127 -4.92 22.82 -2.46
C TYR A 127 -4.79 24.24 -3.01
N ASN A 128 -5.39 25.20 -2.32
CA ASN A 128 -5.32 26.60 -2.69
C ASN A 128 -4.10 27.27 -2.02
N LEU A 129 -3.19 27.81 -2.81
CA LEU A 129 -1.91 28.36 -2.34
C LEU A 129 -2.07 29.60 -1.47
N ASP A 130 -3.11 30.41 -1.71
CA ASP A 130 -3.35 31.66 -1.00
C ASP A 130 -4.04 31.45 0.35
N THR A 131 -5.13 30.67 0.33
CA THR A 131 -5.98 30.42 1.52
C THR A 131 -5.52 29.23 2.35
N LYS A 132 -4.59 28.42 1.82
CA LYS A 132 -4.07 27.20 2.44
C LYS A 132 -5.15 26.15 2.71
N LYS A 133 -6.28 26.24 2.00
CA LYS A 133 -7.42 25.33 2.16
C LYS A 133 -7.29 24.11 1.26
N VAL A 134 -7.70 22.96 1.80
CA VAL A 134 -7.86 21.70 1.07
C VAL A 134 -9.32 21.50 0.72
N THR A 135 -9.58 21.04 -0.49
CA THR A 135 -10.89 20.53 -0.91
C THR A 135 -10.73 19.12 -1.43
N PHE A 136 -11.55 18.21 -0.91
CA PHE A 136 -11.66 16.85 -1.41
C PHE A 136 -13.00 16.64 -2.11
N LEU A 137 -12.94 16.10 -3.32
CA LEU A 137 -14.09 15.64 -4.08
C LEU A 137 -13.90 14.16 -4.38
N LEU A 138 -14.95 13.35 -4.22
CA LEU A 138 -14.89 11.95 -4.64
C LEU A 138 -14.52 11.88 -6.12
N TRP A 139 -13.58 10.99 -6.44
CA TRP A 139 -13.20 10.73 -7.82
C TRP A 139 -14.37 10.02 -8.55
N LYS A 140 -14.56 10.36 -9.83
CA LYS A 140 -15.66 9.85 -10.66
C LYS A 140 -15.20 8.70 -11.53
#